data_AF-A0A180FUV3-F1
#
_entry.id   AF-A0A180FUV3-F1
#
_cell.length_a   1.000
_cell.length_b   1.000
_cell.length_c   1.000
_cell.angle_alpha   90.00
_cell.angle_beta   90.00
_cell.angle_gamma   90.00
#
_symmetry.space_group_name_H-M   'P 1'
#
loop_
_entity.id
_entity.type
_entity.pdbx_description
1 polymer ?
#
loop_
_entity_poly.entity_id
_entity_poly.type
_entity_poly.pdbx_seq_one_letter_code
_entity_poly.pdbx_strand_id
1 'polypeptide(L)' 'MIVEYKAPAVEITGRVFDQIVRYNMALQVKYLTVSNGMSHFCCRMNYADGTYTFLPELPAYAVVCLP' A
#
# COMPACT_ATOMS: atom_id res chain seq x y z
N MET A 1 0.86 4.66 7.99
CA MET A 1 0.34 3.73 6.97
C MET A 1 -0.96 4.30 6.43
N ILE A 2 -1.24 4.14 5.14
CA ILE A 2 -2.56 4.43 4.55
C ILE A 2 -3.15 3.15 3.96
N VAL A 3 -4.46 3.02 4.07
CA VAL A 3 -5.24 1.94 3.47
C VAL A 3 -6.25 2.54 2.51
N GLU A 4 -6.15 2.14 1.25
CA GLU A 4 -7.08 2.51 0.17
C GLU A 4 -8.05 1.36 -0.08
N TYR A 5 -9.34 1.65 -0.05
CA TYR A 5 -10.39 0.66 -0.30
C TYR A 5 -11.01 0.81 -1.69
N LYS A 6 -11.28 -0.32 -2.34
CA LYS A 6 -12.04 -0.44 -3.59
C LYS A 6 -13.28 -1.29 -3.38
N ALA A 7 -14.24 -1.20 -4.30
CA ALA A 7 -15.42 -2.06 -4.26
C ALA A 7 -15.02 -3.54 -4.43
N PRO A 8 -15.76 -4.50 -3.83
CA PRO A 8 -15.39 -5.93 -3.88
C PRO A 8 -15.21 -6.53 -5.28
N ALA A 9 -15.97 -6.02 -6.27
CA ALA A 9 -15.89 -6.47 -7.65
C ALA A 9 -14.67 -5.92 -8.41
N VAL A 10 -13.91 -4.97 -7.84
CA VAL A 10 -12.74 -4.38 -8.48
C VAL A 10 -11.52 -5.26 -8.23
N GLU A 11 -10.97 -5.84 -9.29
CA GLU A 11 -9.72 -6.59 -9.24
C GLU A 11 -8.55 -5.65 -8.93
N ILE A 12 -7.73 -6.01 -7.94
CA ILE A 12 -6.53 -5.25 -7.57
C ILE A 12 -5.38 -5.70 -8.46
N THR A 13 -5.14 -4.94 -9.52
CA THR A 13 -4.05 -5.18 -10.47
C THR A 13 -2.85 -4.28 -10.19
N GLY A 14 -1.70 -4.58 -10.82
CA GLY A 14 -0.53 -3.70 -10.77
C GLY A 14 -0.83 -2.26 -11.19
N ARG A 15 -1.74 -2.06 -12.16
CA ARG A 15 -2.17 -0.72 -12.61
C ARG A 15 -2.93 0.06 -11.52
N VAL A 16 -3.75 -0.63 -10.73
CA VAL A 16 -4.42 -0.01 -9.55
C VAL A 16 -3.38 0.44 -8.53
N PHE A 17 -2.35 -0.38 -8.32
CA PHE A 17 -1.21 -0.02 -7.47
C PHE A 17 -0.45 1.21 -7.98
N ASP A 18 -0.10 1.22 -9.26
CA ASP A 18 0.64 2.34 -9.87
C ASP A 18 -0.13 3.67 -9.73
N GLN A 19 -1.45 3.63 -9.88
CA GLN A 19 -2.29 4.80 -9.69
C GLN A 19 -2.19 5.33 -8.24
N ILE A 20 -2.35 4.45 -7.25
CA ILE A 20 -2.40 4.84 -5.83
C ILE A 20 -1.01 5.26 -5.33
N VAL A 21 0.05 4.59 -5.77
CA VAL A 21 1.44 4.95 -5.44
C VAL A 21 1.76 6.37 -5.89
N ARG A 22 1.32 6.79 -7.08
CA ARG A 22 1.51 8.16 -7.59
C ARG A 22 0.80 9.19 -6.73
N TYR A 23 -0.45 8.94 -6.32
CA TYR A 23 -1.15 9.84 -5.40
C TYR A 23 -0.45 9.93 -4.04
N ASN A 24 0.09 8.80 -3.55
CA ASN A 24 0.80 8.73 -2.29
C ASN A 24 2.16 9.47 -2.29
N MET A 25 2.66 9.96 -3.44
CA MET A 25 3.91 10.73 -3.49
C MET A 25 3.85 12.02 -2.66
N ALA A 26 2.66 12.61 -2.49
CA ALA A 26 2.48 13.80 -1.66
C ALA A 26 2.49 13.51 -0.16
N LEU A 27 1.99 12.33 0.26
CA LEU A 27 1.86 11.95 1.67
C LEU A 27 3.09 11.21 2.20
N GLN A 28 3.87 10.59 1.31
CA GLN A 28 5.11 9.88 1.60
C GLN A 28 5.01 8.83 2.73
N VAL A 29 3.91 8.07 2.80
CA VAL A 29 3.75 7.07 3.86
C VAL A 29 4.67 5.86 3.67
N LYS A 30 5.23 5.36 4.77
CA LYS A 30 6.11 4.17 4.78
C LYS A 30 5.44 2.89 4.27
N TYR A 31 4.15 2.73 4.55
CA TYR A 31 3.36 1.55 4.18
C TYR A 31 2.06 1.96 3.50
N LEU A 32 1.82 1.42 2.31
CA LEU A 32 0.62 1.61 1.52
C LEU A 32 -0.09 0.26 1.37
N THR A 33 -1.38 0.23 1.65
CA THR A 33 -2.20 -0.97 1.51
C THR A 33 -3.41 -0.68 0.63
N VAL A 34 -3.74 -1.65 -0.22
CA VAL A 34 -4.94 -1.62 -1.07
C VAL A 34 -5.76 -2.86 -0.77
N SER A 35 -7.06 -2.67 -0.63
CA SER A 35 -8.00 -3.76 -0.39
C SER A 35 -9.32 -3.56 -1.13
N ASN A 36 -9.94 -4.67 -1.53
CA ASN A 36 -11.31 -4.72 -2.01
C ASN A 36 -12.20 -5.58 -1.08
N GLY A 37 -11.73 -5.89 0.13
CA GLY A 37 -12.39 -6.79 1.08
C GLY A 37 -12.26 -8.29 0.78
N MET A 38 -11.91 -8.68 -0.45
CA MET A 38 -11.65 -10.08 -0.83
C MET A 38 -10.16 -10.38 -0.88
N SER A 39 -9.37 -9.40 -1.28
CA SER A 39 -7.91 -9.46 -1.39
C SER A 39 -7.31 -8.20 -0.81
N HIS A 40 -6.13 -8.36 -0.23
CA HIS A 40 -5.39 -7.33 0.48
C HIS A 40 -3.94 -7.39 0.06
N PHE A 41 -3.38 -6.25 -0.29
CA PHE A 41 -2.02 -6.15 -0.74
C PHE A 41 -1.37 -4.97 -0.03
N CYS A 42 -0.19 -5.17 0.53
CA CYS A 42 0.58 -4.15 1.22
C CYS A 42 1.95 -4.03 0.60
N CYS A 43 2.45 -2.82 0.47
CA CYS A 43 3.82 -2.56 0.10
C CYS A 43 4.49 -1.57 1.05
N ARG A 44 5.80 -1.76 1.21
CA ARG A 44 6.68 -0.78 1.83
C ARG A 44 7.26 0.10 0.75
N MET A 45 7.13 1.41 0.92
CA MET A 45 7.65 2.41 -0.01
C MET A 45 9.13 2.66 0.24
N ASN A 46 9.92 2.78 -0.82
CA ASN A 46 11.29 3.28 -0.79
C ASN A 46 11.37 4.50 -1.70
N TYR A 47 11.21 5.69 -1.11
CA TYR A 47 11.21 6.94 -1.86
C TYR A 47 12.60 7.39 -2.32
N ALA A 48 13.67 6.93 -1.66
CA ALA A 48 15.04 7.24 -2.08
C ALA A 48 15.32 6.66 -3.49
N ASP A 49 14.85 5.43 -3.72
CA ASP A 49 15.04 4.73 -4.99
C ASP A 49 13.80 4.82 -5.91
N GLY A 50 12.71 5.44 -5.45
CA GLY A 50 11.44 5.50 -6.18
C GLY A 50 10.77 4.13 -6.39
N THR A 51 11.06 3.17 -5.52
CA THR A 51 10.59 1.78 -5.62
C THR A 51 9.63 1.40 -4.49
N TYR A 52 9.06 0.21 -4.55
CA TYR A 52 8.29 -0.38 -3.47
C TYR A 52 8.49 -1.89 -3.45
N THR A 53 8.22 -2.51 -2.29
CA THR A 53 8.31 -3.96 -2.11
C THR A 53 7.03 -4.47 -1.50
N PHE A 54 6.42 -5.49 -2.12
CA PHE A 54 5.25 -6.16 -1.55
C PHE A 54 5.62 -6.90 -0.26
N LEU A 55 4.75 -6.80 0.73
CA LEU A 55 4.86 -7.53 1.98
C LEU A 55 3.93 -8.75 1.91
N PRO A 56 4.38 -9.93 2.39
CA PRO A 56 3.56 -11.13 2.41
C PRO A 56 2.41 -11.02 3.41
N GLU A 57 2.55 -10.19 4.44
CA GLU A 57 1.54 -9.94 5.47
C GLU A 57 1.51 -8.46 5.87
N LEU A 58 0.43 -8.05 6.53
CA LEU A 58 0.34 -6.71 7.08
C LEU A 58 1.30 -6.57 8.26
N PRO A 59 2.06 -5.47 8.35
CA PRO A 59 2.91 -5.22 9.49
C PRO A 59 2.07 -5.11 10.77
N ALA A 60 2.57 -5.71 11.87
CA ALA A 60 1.95 -5.55 13.17
C ALA A 60 1.89 -4.06 13.57
N TYR A 61 0.89 -3.69 14.39
CA TYR A 61 0.70 -2.32 14.84
C TYR A 61 1.98 -1.70 15.45
N ALA A 62 2.70 -2.47 16.25
CA ALA A 62 3.98 -2.04 16.82
C ALA A 62 5.00 -1.64 15.73
N VAL A 63 5.10 -2.40 14.63
CA VAL A 63 6.01 -2.09 13.51
C VAL A 63 5.60 -0.81 12.78
N VAL A 64 4.30 -0.52 12.72
CA VAL A 64 3.76 0.67 12.03
C VAL A 64 3.92 1.94 12.86
N CYS A 65 3.78 1.84 14.19
CA CYS A 65 3.71 2.99 15.10
C CYS A 65 5.04 3.32 15.80
N LEU A 66 6.06 2.48 15.66
CA LEU A 66 7.39 2.83 16.15
C LEU A 66 8.01 3.94 15.25
N PRO A 67 8.61 4.98 15.86
CA PRO A 67 9.24 6.09 15.15
C PRO A 67 10.40 5.65 14.26
#